data_AF-A0A1G8RXV5-F1
#
_entry.id   AF-A0A1G8RXV5-F1
#
_cell.length_a   1.000
_cell.length_b   1.000
_cell.length_c   1.000
_cell.angle_alpha   90.00
_cell.angle_beta   90.00
_cell.angle_gamma   90.00
#
_symmetry.space_group_name_H-M   'P 1'
#
loop_
_entity.id
_entity.type
_entity.pdbx_description
1 polymer ?
#
loop_
_entity_poly.entity_id
_entity_poly.type
_entity_poly.pdbx_seq_one_letter_code
_entity_poly.pdbx_strand_id
1 'polypeptide(L)'
;MSDSDVALLDRPIWSALTTSQKHLAEGGPRALRYPVDMTPFADMVDMSAASFAALGDLMSGSQVAALFTPEPVDVPAGFKIVLAESGEQMIGSPADSPLRDAKIVTLGPADVPAMMALTELTKPGPFALRTHELGTFLGIRVGGELVAMAGERMKPGRFVEMTAVCVHPDHRGRGYAQALLAAVARQIEARGGIPFLHVFSHNTSAIALYQRQGMRIRRRLHVTAFMKDG
;
A
#
# COMPACT_ATOMS: atom_id res chain seq x y z
N MET A 1 -2.32 -18.80 -12.53
CA MET A 1 -1.35 -18.13 -11.65
C MET A 1 -0.58 -19.23 -10.95
N SER A 2 0.74 -19.28 -11.11
CA SER A 2 1.54 -20.36 -10.50
C SER A 2 1.74 -20.10 -9.00
N ASP A 3 1.97 -21.15 -8.22
CA ASP A 3 2.29 -21.00 -6.78
C ASP A 3 3.56 -20.16 -6.57
N SER A 4 4.52 -20.23 -7.49
CA SER A 4 5.72 -19.40 -7.49
C SER A 4 5.43 -17.91 -7.71
N ASP A 5 4.44 -17.55 -8.53
CA ASP A 5 4.06 -16.13 -8.69
C ASP A 5 3.46 -15.62 -7.38
N VAL A 6 2.57 -16.40 -6.77
CA VAL A 6 1.85 -16.03 -5.55
C VAL A 6 2.82 -15.85 -4.37
N ALA A 7 3.95 -16.55 -4.34
CA ALA A 7 5.00 -16.37 -3.33
C ALA A 7 5.62 -14.97 -3.31
N LEU A 8 5.60 -14.23 -4.44
CA LEU A 8 6.08 -12.84 -4.47
C LEU A 8 5.29 -11.91 -3.52
N LEU A 9 4.05 -12.28 -3.19
CA LEU A 9 3.21 -11.55 -2.25
C LEU A 9 3.55 -11.81 -0.77
N ASP A 10 4.41 -12.78 -0.45
CA ASP A 10 4.82 -13.04 0.94
C ASP A 10 5.77 -11.98 1.47
N ARG A 11 6.55 -11.39 0.57
CA ARG A 11 7.44 -10.26 0.83
C ARG A 11 7.22 -9.22 -0.27
N PRO A 12 6.07 -8.53 -0.25
CA PRO A 12 5.62 -7.73 -1.38
C PRO A 12 6.55 -6.52 -1.63
N ILE A 13 7.18 -6.00 -0.57
CA ILE A 13 8.14 -4.90 -0.67
C ILE A 13 9.43 -5.38 -1.34
N TRP A 14 10.08 -6.43 -0.82
CA TRP A 14 11.28 -7.01 -1.43
C TRP A 14 11.04 -7.39 -2.89
N SER A 15 9.94 -8.10 -3.16
CA SER A 15 9.61 -8.56 -4.51
C SER A 15 9.37 -7.40 -5.46
N ALA A 16 8.69 -6.32 -5.03
CA ALA A 16 8.51 -5.14 -5.87
C ALA A 16 9.84 -4.44 -6.19
N LEU A 17 10.67 -4.19 -5.16
CA LEU A 17 11.95 -3.50 -5.30
C LEU A 17 13.04 -4.32 -6.00
N THR A 18 12.87 -5.63 -6.12
CA THR A 18 13.78 -6.50 -6.90
C THR A 18 13.26 -6.85 -8.29
N THR A 19 12.01 -6.49 -8.61
CA THR A 19 11.37 -6.76 -9.91
C THR A 19 10.89 -5.48 -10.60
N SER A 20 9.57 -5.26 -10.68
CA SER A 20 8.92 -4.23 -11.49
C SER A 20 9.20 -2.80 -11.01
N GLN A 21 9.59 -2.62 -9.75
CA GLN A 21 9.92 -1.33 -9.14
C GLN A 21 11.40 -1.20 -8.76
N LYS A 22 12.30 -1.99 -9.36
CA LYS A 22 13.76 -1.92 -9.10
C LYS A 22 14.38 -0.54 -9.29
N HIS A 23 13.82 0.27 -10.18
CA HIS A 23 14.29 1.62 -10.47
C HIS A 23 13.99 2.62 -9.34
N LEU A 24 13.14 2.24 -8.37
CA LEU A 24 12.83 3.02 -7.18
C LEU A 24 13.63 2.57 -5.95
N ALA A 25 14.39 1.47 -6.04
CA ALA A 25 15.03 0.88 -4.88
C ALA A 25 16.26 1.69 -4.43
N GLU A 26 16.25 2.10 -3.16
CA GLU A 26 17.42 2.63 -2.46
C GLU A 26 17.99 1.53 -1.56
N GLY A 27 19.25 1.17 -1.73
CA GLY A 27 19.91 0.17 -0.88
C GLY A 27 20.91 -0.71 -1.60
N GLY A 28 21.09 -1.93 -1.09
CA GLY A 28 22.07 -2.89 -1.56
C GLY A 28 21.61 -4.34 -1.40
N PRO A 29 22.53 -5.32 -1.44
CA PRO A 29 22.17 -6.73 -1.49
C PRO A 29 21.48 -7.26 -0.22
N ARG A 30 21.56 -6.53 0.90
CA ARG A 30 20.99 -6.95 2.20
C ARG A 30 19.70 -6.24 2.57
N ALA A 31 19.51 -5.02 2.11
CA ALA A 31 18.39 -4.17 2.49
C ALA A 31 18.04 -3.23 1.34
N LEU A 32 16.74 -3.07 1.09
CA LEU A 32 16.19 -2.17 0.09
C LEU A 32 15.04 -1.39 0.73
N ARG A 33 14.90 -0.12 0.35
CA ARG A 33 13.74 0.70 0.70
C ARG A 33 13.25 1.52 -0.48
N TYR A 34 12.01 1.97 -0.41
CA TYR A 34 11.55 3.06 -1.26
C TYR A 34 12.15 4.39 -0.79
N PRO A 35 12.16 5.43 -1.66
CA PRO A 35 12.47 6.78 -1.24
C PRO A 35 11.49 7.24 -0.16
N VAL A 36 12.00 7.90 0.88
CA VAL A 36 11.20 8.27 2.07
C VAL A 36 10.06 9.25 1.75
N ASP A 37 10.20 10.02 0.67
CA ASP A 37 9.19 10.94 0.16
C ASP A 37 8.09 10.22 -0.67
N MET A 38 8.21 8.91 -0.90
CA MET A 38 7.18 8.05 -1.50
C MET A 38 6.46 7.17 -0.48
N THR A 39 7.20 6.46 0.39
CA THR A 39 6.62 5.57 1.41
C THR A 39 7.70 5.12 2.41
N PRO A 40 7.35 4.84 3.68
CA PRO A 40 8.30 4.30 4.67
C PRO A 40 8.66 2.81 4.45
N PHE A 41 8.29 2.21 3.32
CA PHE A 41 8.43 0.77 3.14
C PHE A 41 9.86 0.35 2.81
N ALA A 42 10.31 -0.67 3.54
CA ALA A 42 11.61 -1.30 3.37
C ALA A 42 11.47 -2.81 3.48
N ASP A 43 12.49 -3.52 3.02
CA ASP A 43 12.63 -4.95 3.24
C ASP A 43 14.09 -5.38 3.20
N MET A 44 14.37 -6.56 3.72
CA MET A 44 15.73 -7.08 3.88
C MET A 44 15.86 -8.47 3.25
N VAL A 45 17.06 -8.93 2.90
CA VAL A 45 17.21 -10.28 2.33
C VAL A 45 16.83 -11.36 3.36
N ASP A 46 17.11 -11.10 4.64
CA ASP A 46 16.78 -11.92 5.81
C ASP A 46 16.60 -11.04 7.07
N MET A 47 16.26 -11.66 8.20
CA MET A 47 16.13 -10.98 9.50
C MET A 47 17.43 -11.07 10.34
N SER A 48 18.59 -11.19 9.70
CA SER A 48 19.88 -11.24 10.42
C SER A 48 20.31 -9.86 10.91
N ALA A 49 21.14 -9.83 11.96
CA ALA A 49 21.72 -8.58 12.47
C ALA A 49 22.47 -7.78 11.39
N ALA A 50 23.13 -8.46 10.44
CA ALA A 50 23.82 -7.82 9.32
C ALA A 50 22.85 -7.11 8.36
N SER A 51 21.67 -7.68 8.13
CA SER A 51 20.64 -7.06 7.30
C SER A 51 19.96 -5.89 8.01
N PHE A 52 19.70 -6.00 9.31
CA PHE A 52 19.23 -4.87 10.12
C PHE A 52 20.24 -3.72 10.15
N ALA A 53 21.54 -4.00 10.31
CA ALA A 53 22.58 -2.98 10.22
C ALA A 53 22.56 -2.29 8.85
N ALA A 54 22.49 -3.06 7.76
CA ALA A 54 22.42 -2.51 6.40
C ALA A 54 21.17 -1.64 6.18
N LEU A 55 20.00 -2.03 6.70
CA LEU A 55 18.81 -1.18 6.65
C LEU A 55 18.99 0.08 7.50
N GLY A 56 19.59 -0.06 8.68
CA GLY A 56 19.92 1.06 9.56
C GLY A 56 20.82 2.10 8.88
N ASP A 57 21.78 1.68 8.04
CA ASP A 57 22.64 2.60 7.28
C ASP A 57 21.88 3.40 6.21
N LEU A 58 20.72 2.89 5.74
CA LEU A 58 19.85 3.59 4.79
C LEU A 58 18.90 4.58 5.47
N MET A 59 18.78 4.52 6.80
CA MET A 59 17.86 5.33 7.60
C MET A 59 18.61 6.47 8.30
N SER A 60 18.04 7.67 8.25
CA SER A 60 18.54 8.83 8.99
C SER A 60 17.57 9.24 10.11
N GLY A 61 18.12 9.69 11.24
CA GLY A 61 17.38 10.33 12.33
C GLY A 61 16.06 9.63 12.69
N SER A 62 14.95 10.37 12.50
CA SER A 62 13.60 9.94 12.85
C SER A 62 12.84 9.19 11.75
N GLN A 63 13.53 8.71 10.70
CA GLN A 63 12.89 7.96 9.62
C GLN A 63 12.35 6.63 10.13
N VAL A 64 11.15 6.27 9.65
CA VAL A 64 10.49 5.00 9.94
C VAL A 64 10.68 4.07 8.75
N ALA A 65 11.06 2.82 9.02
CA ALA A 65 10.99 1.71 8.09
C ALA A 65 9.83 0.79 8.49
N ALA A 66 8.96 0.45 7.55
CA ALA A 66 7.85 -0.48 7.74
C ALA A 66 8.02 -1.71 6.84
N LEU A 67 8.02 -2.89 7.47
CA LEU A 67 8.16 -4.19 6.84
C LEU A 67 6.82 -4.91 6.75
N PHE A 68 6.65 -5.74 5.71
CA PHE A 68 5.50 -6.62 5.52
C PHE A 68 6.03 -8.04 5.40
N THR A 69 5.77 -8.87 6.42
CA THR A 69 6.47 -10.16 6.60
C THR A 69 5.50 -11.28 6.93
N PRO A 70 5.81 -12.55 6.57
CA PRO A 70 4.96 -13.69 6.93
C PRO A 70 4.90 -13.99 8.43
N GLU A 71 5.99 -13.71 9.14
CA GLU A 71 6.16 -13.98 10.57
C GLU A 71 6.44 -12.66 11.32
N PRO A 72 6.15 -12.58 12.64
CA PRO A 72 6.56 -11.45 13.46
C PRO A 72 8.07 -11.19 13.37
N VAL A 73 8.45 -9.92 13.42
CA VAL A 73 9.85 -9.50 13.35
C VAL A 73 10.38 -9.18 14.74
N ASP A 74 11.38 -9.94 15.18
CA ASP A 74 12.17 -9.61 16.38
C ASP A 74 13.13 -8.45 16.05
N VAL A 75 12.69 -7.23 16.32
CA VAL A 75 13.49 -6.02 16.06
C VAL A 75 14.64 -5.93 17.06
N PRO A 76 15.92 -5.86 16.61
CA PRO A 76 17.07 -5.85 17.51
C PRO A 76 17.22 -4.53 18.26
N ALA A 77 18.06 -4.55 19.30
CA ALA A 77 18.48 -3.33 20.01
C ALA A 77 19.10 -2.30 19.04
N GLY A 78 18.90 -1.01 19.33
CA GLY A 78 19.26 0.08 18.42
C GLY A 78 18.14 0.50 17.47
N PHE A 79 16.97 -0.14 17.55
CA PHE A 79 15.74 0.27 16.90
C PHE A 79 14.59 0.31 17.90
N LYS A 80 13.66 1.23 17.66
CA LYS A 80 12.43 1.38 18.44
C LYS A 80 11.23 1.04 17.55
N ILE A 81 10.42 0.07 18.00
CA ILE A 81 9.15 -0.28 17.34
C ILE A 81 8.16 0.88 17.50
N VAL A 82 7.57 1.31 16.39
CA VAL A 82 6.51 2.32 16.34
C VAL A 82 5.14 1.71 16.05
N LEU A 83 5.10 0.55 15.39
CA LEU A 83 3.88 -0.22 15.11
C LEU A 83 4.24 -1.70 14.93
N ALA A 84 3.42 -2.60 15.48
CA ALA A 84 3.52 -4.04 15.28
C ALA A 84 2.10 -4.62 15.27
N GLU A 85 1.54 -4.78 14.08
CA GLU A 85 0.14 -5.17 13.86
C GLU A 85 0.05 -6.29 12.82
N SER A 86 -1.10 -6.95 12.78
CA SER A 86 -1.41 -7.92 11.71
C SER A 86 -2.30 -7.28 10.63
N GLY A 87 -2.08 -7.68 9.38
CA GLY A 87 -2.90 -7.29 8.24
C GLY A 87 -3.30 -8.49 7.40
N GLU A 88 -4.55 -8.49 6.94
CA GLU A 88 -5.04 -9.45 5.94
C GLU A 88 -4.62 -8.97 4.55
N GLN A 89 -3.84 -9.80 3.86
CA GLN A 89 -3.56 -9.61 2.45
C GLN A 89 -4.69 -10.24 1.64
N MET A 90 -5.34 -9.43 0.80
CA MET A 90 -6.47 -9.85 -0.01
C MET A 90 -6.14 -9.75 -1.49
N ILE A 91 -6.59 -10.72 -2.27
CA ILE A 91 -6.37 -10.80 -3.71
C ILE A 91 -7.70 -10.99 -4.42
N GLY A 92 -7.82 -10.43 -5.63
CA GLY A 92 -8.99 -10.62 -6.47
C GLY A 92 -9.47 -9.30 -7.05
N SER A 93 -10.49 -9.40 -7.89
CA SER A 93 -10.99 -8.29 -8.67
C SER A 93 -12.30 -7.79 -8.04
N PRO A 94 -12.30 -6.57 -7.47
CA PRO A 94 -13.51 -5.91 -7.04
C PRO A 94 -14.62 -5.95 -8.10
N ALA A 95 -15.82 -6.34 -7.70
CA ALA A 95 -17.00 -6.33 -8.54
C ALA A 95 -17.33 -4.91 -9.00
N ASP A 96 -18.01 -4.80 -10.14
CA ASP A 96 -18.43 -3.51 -10.66
C ASP A 96 -19.36 -2.79 -9.68
N SER A 97 -19.11 -1.49 -9.52
CA SER A 97 -19.94 -0.66 -8.66
C SER A 97 -21.26 -0.31 -9.35
N PRO A 98 -22.40 -0.37 -8.63
CA PRO A 98 -23.68 0.09 -9.16
C PRO A 98 -23.74 1.62 -9.32
N LEU A 99 -22.77 2.36 -8.76
CA LEU A 99 -22.68 3.80 -8.88
C LEU A 99 -22.18 4.20 -10.26
N ARG A 100 -23.11 4.38 -11.20
CA ARG A 100 -22.81 4.69 -12.61
C ARG A 100 -22.42 6.15 -12.85
N ASP A 101 -22.96 7.07 -12.06
CA ASP A 101 -22.87 8.52 -12.34
C ASP A 101 -21.69 9.22 -11.64
N ALA A 102 -20.90 8.49 -10.85
CA ALA A 102 -19.72 9.06 -10.22
C ALA A 102 -18.67 9.41 -11.27
N LYS A 103 -18.38 10.71 -11.43
CA LYS A 103 -17.28 11.19 -12.25
C LYS A 103 -15.95 10.88 -11.57
N ILE A 104 -15.36 9.76 -11.94
CA ILE A 104 -14.01 9.37 -11.53
C ILE A 104 -13.01 10.07 -12.44
N VAL A 105 -12.05 10.77 -11.83
CA VAL A 105 -10.98 11.48 -12.52
C VAL A 105 -9.62 10.85 -12.19
N THR A 106 -8.67 10.96 -13.10
CA THR A 106 -7.27 10.64 -12.80
C THR A 106 -6.65 11.81 -12.04
N LEU A 107 -5.97 11.50 -10.94
CA LEU A 107 -5.28 12.48 -10.11
C LEU A 107 -3.80 12.53 -10.51
N GLY A 108 -3.24 13.74 -10.56
CA GLY A 108 -1.85 13.99 -10.93
C GLY A 108 -1.14 14.93 -9.95
N PRO A 109 0.04 15.45 -10.32
CA PRO A 109 0.87 16.29 -9.43
C PRO A 109 0.14 17.52 -8.88
N ALA A 110 -0.78 18.12 -9.66
CA ALA A 110 -1.57 19.27 -9.24
C ALA A 110 -2.59 18.93 -8.12
N ASP A 111 -2.94 17.65 -7.95
CA ASP A 111 -3.90 17.18 -6.96
C ASP A 111 -3.24 16.84 -5.61
N VAL A 112 -1.91 16.76 -5.54
CA VAL A 112 -1.16 16.32 -4.35
C VAL A 112 -1.56 17.08 -3.07
N PRO A 113 -1.75 18.41 -3.07
CA PRO A 113 -2.24 19.10 -1.87
C PRO A 113 -3.60 18.58 -1.38
N ALA A 114 -4.53 18.30 -2.30
CA ALA A 114 -5.85 17.76 -1.96
C ALA A 114 -5.79 16.30 -1.52
N MET A 115 -4.93 15.49 -2.14
CA MET A 115 -4.69 14.10 -1.75
C MET A 115 -4.12 14.02 -0.32
N MET A 116 -3.12 14.86 -0.01
CA MET A 116 -2.53 14.95 1.32
C MET A 116 -3.55 15.39 2.37
N ALA A 117 -4.34 16.44 2.08
CA ALA A 117 -5.41 16.89 2.97
C ALA A 117 -6.42 15.78 3.27
N LEU A 118 -6.86 15.04 2.25
CA LEU A 118 -7.79 13.93 2.42
C LEU A 118 -7.15 12.78 3.22
N THR A 119 -5.88 12.43 2.98
CA THR A 119 -5.18 11.40 3.77
C THR A 119 -4.97 11.80 5.22
N GLU A 120 -4.73 13.08 5.49
CA GLU A 120 -4.57 13.57 6.85
C GLU A 120 -5.88 13.45 7.63
N LEU A 121 -7.01 13.72 6.97
CA LEU A 121 -8.34 13.60 7.57
C LEU A 121 -8.79 12.14 7.79
N THR A 122 -8.39 11.23 6.90
CA THR A 122 -8.95 9.86 6.85
C THR A 122 -8.00 8.75 7.28
N LYS A 123 -6.70 9.06 7.39
CA LYS A 123 -5.63 8.14 7.81
C LYS A 123 -5.64 6.78 7.09
N PRO A 124 -5.63 6.71 5.75
CA PRO A 124 -5.73 5.44 5.00
C PRO A 124 -4.42 4.62 4.96
N GLY A 125 -3.41 5.02 5.73
CA GLY A 125 -2.04 4.53 5.67
C GLY A 125 -1.06 5.61 5.21
N PRO A 126 0.24 5.27 5.08
CA PRO A 126 1.26 6.24 4.70
C PRO A 126 0.98 6.88 3.34
N PHE A 127 1.06 8.20 3.30
CA PHE A 127 0.99 8.99 2.08
C PHE A 127 1.92 10.20 2.22
N ALA A 128 2.81 10.37 1.27
CA ALA A 128 3.87 11.37 1.21
C ALA A 128 3.82 12.10 -0.15
N LEU A 129 4.66 13.12 -0.30
CA LEU A 129 4.64 14.04 -1.45
C LEU A 129 4.66 13.33 -2.80
N ARG A 130 5.44 12.25 -2.91
CA ARG A 130 5.67 11.49 -4.14
C ARG A 130 5.00 10.13 -4.16
N THR A 131 4.13 9.81 -3.18
CA THR A 131 3.37 8.53 -3.19
C THR A 131 2.56 8.37 -4.48
N HIS A 132 2.06 9.48 -5.04
CA HIS A 132 1.32 9.48 -6.30
C HIS A 132 2.15 8.99 -7.51
N GLU A 133 3.49 8.98 -7.43
CA GLU A 133 4.36 8.46 -8.49
C GLU A 133 4.43 6.92 -8.52
N LEU A 134 3.95 6.24 -7.46
CA LEU A 134 4.00 4.77 -7.37
C LEU A 134 3.03 4.08 -8.34
N GLY A 135 2.03 4.80 -8.87
CA GLY A 135 1.14 4.34 -9.93
C GLY A 135 -0.08 5.24 -10.10
N THR A 136 -1.13 4.73 -10.74
CA THR A 136 -2.31 5.55 -11.00
C THR A 136 -3.08 5.84 -9.71
N PHE A 137 -3.52 7.10 -9.55
CA PHE A 137 -4.48 7.51 -8.54
C PHE A 137 -5.76 8.01 -9.20
N LEU A 138 -6.89 7.59 -8.66
CA LEU A 138 -8.22 7.97 -9.10
C LEU A 138 -8.95 8.69 -7.97
N GLY A 139 -9.78 9.67 -8.32
CA GLY A 139 -10.53 10.46 -7.35
C GLY A 139 -11.96 10.76 -7.78
N ILE A 140 -12.80 11.10 -6.81
CA ILE A 140 -14.16 11.62 -7.03
C ILE A 140 -14.23 13.02 -6.43
N ARG A 141 -14.78 13.96 -7.21
CA ARG A 141 -14.98 15.35 -6.77
C ARG A 141 -16.45 15.69 -6.59
N VAL A 142 -16.78 16.44 -5.54
CA VAL A 142 -18.11 17.02 -5.30
C VAL A 142 -17.94 18.50 -5.02
N GLY A 143 -18.62 19.37 -5.77
CA GLY A 143 -18.45 20.82 -5.62
C GLY A 143 -17.01 21.32 -5.91
N GLY A 144 -16.22 20.56 -6.67
CA GLY A 144 -14.81 20.86 -6.94
C GLY A 144 -13.83 20.28 -5.91
N GLU A 145 -14.29 19.87 -4.73
CA GLU A 145 -13.46 19.28 -3.67
C GLU A 145 -13.19 17.78 -3.92
N LEU A 146 -11.98 17.31 -3.61
CA LEU A 146 -11.65 15.88 -3.65
C LEU A 146 -12.21 15.17 -2.42
N VAL A 147 -13.27 14.37 -2.59
CA VAL A 147 -14.00 13.76 -1.47
C VAL A 147 -13.74 12.26 -1.32
N ALA A 148 -13.11 11.62 -2.30
CA ALA A 148 -12.68 10.23 -2.21
C ALA A 148 -11.54 9.96 -3.18
N MET A 149 -10.63 9.04 -2.83
CA MET A 149 -9.61 8.56 -3.73
C MET A 149 -9.20 7.10 -3.44
N ALA A 150 -8.55 6.50 -4.43
CA ALA A 150 -7.82 5.24 -4.31
C ALA A 150 -6.69 5.25 -5.36
N GLY A 151 -5.64 4.48 -5.14
CA GLY A 151 -4.56 4.41 -6.12
C GLY A 151 -3.77 3.12 -6.07
N GLU A 152 -2.58 3.17 -6.65
CA GLU A 152 -1.68 2.04 -6.77
C GLU A 152 -0.40 2.23 -5.96
N ARG A 153 0.23 1.13 -5.53
CA ARG A 153 1.45 1.19 -4.72
C ARG A 153 2.47 0.11 -5.09
N MET A 154 2.57 -0.97 -4.29
CA MET A 154 3.55 -2.03 -4.52
C MET A 154 3.20 -2.86 -5.76
N LYS A 155 4.22 -3.20 -6.57
CA LYS A 155 4.07 -3.99 -7.81
C LYS A 155 5.00 -5.21 -7.84
N PRO A 156 4.81 -6.22 -6.97
CA PRO A 156 5.61 -7.43 -6.99
C PRO A 156 5.24 -8.29 -8.21
N GLY A 157 6.15 -8.43 -9.17
CA GLY A 157 5.86 -9.14 -10.43
C GLY A 157 4.68 -8.53 -11.19
N ARG A 158 3.63 -9.34 -11.44
CA ARG A 158 2.39 -8.91 -12.11
C ARG A 158 1.30 -8.40 -11.15
N PHE A 159 1.52 -8.51 -9.85
CA PHE A 159 0.55 -8.01 -8.88
C PHE A 159 0.66 -6.50 -8.75
N VAL A 160 -0.47 -5.83 -8.53
CA VAL A 160 -0.51 -4.38 -8.30
C VAL A 160 -1.36 -4.12 -7.07
N GLU A 161 -0.77 -3.47 -6.08
CA GLU A 161 -1.43 -3.15 -4.83
C GLU A 161 -2.36 -1.96 -5.02
N MET A 162 -3.64 -2.16 -4.72
CA MET A 162 -4.60 -1.08 -4.54
C MET A 162 -4.42 -0.48 -3.14
N THR A 163 -4.33 0.84 -3.05
CA THR A 163 -3.97 1.56 -1.83
C THR A 163 -4.77 2.83 -1.62
N ALA A 164 -4.54 3.48 -0.48
CA ALA A 164 -5.02 4.82 -0.13
C ALA A 164 -6.52 5.00 -0.37
N VAL A 165 -7.29 3.95 -0.11
CA VAL A 165 -8.75 3.95 -0.28
C VAL A 165 -9.35 4.76 0.85
N CYS A 166 -9.77 5.98 0.56
CA CYS A 166 -10.40 6.84 1.55
C CYS A 166 -11.57 7.64 0.97
N VAL A 167 -12.47 8.00 1.88
CA VAL A 167 -13.65 8.82 1.60
C VAL A 167 -13.78 9.83 2.74
N HIS A 168 -13.95 11.10 2.37
CA HIS A 168 -14.24 12.19 3.28
C HIS A 168 -15.41 11.80 4.22
N PRO A 169 -15.32 12.05 5.53
CA PRO A 169 -16.34 11.63 6.50
C PRO A 169 -17.78 11.97 6.08
N ASP A 170 -18.01 13.18 5.57
CA ASP A 170 -19.33 13.68 5.14
C ASP A 170 -19.86 13.06 3.83
N HIS A 171 -19.02 12.28 3.14
CA HIS A 171 -19.34 11.62 1.88
C HIS A 171 -19.36 10.09 1.97
N ARG A 172 -19.28 9.53 3.18
CA ARG A 172 -19.38 8.08 3.42
C ARG A 172 -20.79 7.55 3.11
N GLY A 173 -20.90 6.23 2.92
CA GLY A 173 -22.17 5.55 2.63
C GLY A 173 -22.72 5.74 1.22
N ARG A 174 -21.99 6.44 0.33
CA ARG A 174 -22.42 6.75 -1.05
C ARG A 174 -21.85 5.82 -2.13
N GLY A 175 -21.14 4.76 -1.74
CA GLY A 175 -20.52 3.81 -2.67
C GLY A 175 -19.21 4.27 -3.34
N TYR A 176 -18.64 5.42 -2.95
CA TYR A 176 -17.43 5.99 -3.57
C TYR A 176 -16.21 5.07 -3.50
N ALA A 177 -15.93 4.47 -2.34
CA ALA A 177 -14.81 3.53 -2.20
C ALA A 177 -14.95 2.32 -3.14
N GLN A 178 -16.18 1.81 -3.31
CA GLN A 178 -16.48 0.67 -4.18
C GLN A 178 -16.27 1.03 -5.65
N ALA A 179 -16.76 2.20 -6.07
CA ALA A 179 -16.57 2.71 -7.42
C ALA A 179 -15.08 2.90 -7.77
N LEU A 180 -14.31 3.47 -6.85
CA LEU A 180 -12.88 3.68 -7.01
C LEU A 180 -12.10 2.36 -7.06
N LEU A 181 -12.37 1.42 -6.14
CA LEU A 181 -11.76 0.10 -6.14
C LEU A 181 -12.00 -0.65 -7.45
N ALA A 182 -13.25 -0.69 -7.92
CA ALA A 182 -13.60 -1.31 -9.20
C ALA A 182 -12.88 -0.63 -10.37
N ALA A 183 -12.78 0.71 -10.37
CA ALA A 183 -12.08 1.44 -11.43
C ALA A 183 -10.57 1.16 -11.44
N VAL A 184 -9.91 1.18 -10.27
CA VAL A 184 -8.48 0.86 -10.16
C VAL A 184 -8.23 -0.59 -10.58
N ALA A 185 -9.05 -1.54 -10.10
CA ALA A 185 -8.95 -2.95 -10.47
C ALA A 185 -9.08 -3.17 -11.99
N ARG A 186 -10.10 -2.59 -12.63
CA ARG A 186 -10.25 -2.68 -14.09
C ARG A 186 -9.03 -2.14 -14.84
N GLN A 187 -8.45 -1.03 -14.38
CA GLN A 187 -7.23 -0.50 -15.01
C GLN A 187 -6.03 -1.43 -14.82
N ILE A 188 -5.89 -2.07 -13.65
CA ILE A 188 -4.85 -3.07 -13.38
C ILE A 188 -5.01 -4.27 -14.31
N GLU A 189 -6.23 -4.80 -14.43
CA GLU A 189 -6.54 -5.97 -15.24
C GLU A 189 -6.41 -5.71 -16.74
N ALA A 190 -6.82 -4.52 -17.22
CA ALA A 190 -6.73 -4.13 -18.62
C ALA A 190 -5.28 -4.16 -19.15
N ARG A 191 -4.29 -3.99 -18.28
CA ARG A 191 -2.86 -4.11 -18.60
C ARG A 191 -2.24 -5.44 -18.11
N GLY A 192 -3.07 -6.44 -17.82
CA GLY A 192 -2.66 -7.80 -17.46
C GLY A 192 -2.09 -7.95 -16.04
N GLY A 193 -2.33 -6.99 -15.15
CA GLY A 193 -1.97 -7.07 -13.74
C GLY A 193 -3.00 -7.82 -12.90
N ILE A 194 -2.64 -8.17 -11.67
CA ILE A 194 -3.51 -8.85 -10.70
C ILE A 194 -3.70 -7.96 -9.47
N PRO A 195 -4.92 -7.47 -9.18
CA PRO A 195 -5.16 -6.61 -8.04
C PRO A 195 -5.00 -7.35 -6.71
N PHE A 196 -4.36 -6.69 -5.75
CA PHE A 196 -4.33 -7.12 -4.35
C PHE A 196 -4.32 -5.89 -3.43
N LEU A 197 -4.54 -6.09 -2.13
CA LEU A 197 -4.42 -5.05 -1.11
C LEU A 197 -4.05 -5.64 0.25
N HIS A 198 -3.73 -4.75 1.18
CA HIS A 198 -3.62 -5.07 2.60
C HIS A 198 -4.65 -4.27 3.40
N VAL A 199 -5.17 -4.89 4.46
CA VAL A 199 -6.05 -4.24 5.43
C VAL A 199 -5.72 -4.75 6.81
N PHE A 200 -5.62 -3.88 7.82
CA PHE A 200 -5.35 -4.32 9.18
C PHE A 200 -6.44 -5.30 9.66
N SER A 201 -6.03 -6.37 10.36
CA SER A 201 -6.94 -7.45 10.78
C SER A 201 -8.06 -6.97 11.68
N HIS A 202 -7.87 -5.88 12.43
CA HIS A 202 -8.90 -5.26 13.25
C HIS A 202 -9.96 -4.48 12.44
N ASN A 203 -9.70 -4.14 11.18
CA ASN A 203 -10.64 -3.41 10.33
C ASN A 203 -11.63 -4.35 9.63
N THR A 204 -12.47 -4.99 10.43
CA THR A 204 -13.49 -5.95 9.99
C THR A 204 -14.47 -5.35 8.96
N SER A 205 -14.76 -4.06 9.07
CA SER A 205 -15.65 -3.35 8.15
C SER A 205 -15.09 -3.28 6.72
N ALA A 206 -13.80 -2.98 6.57
CA ALA A 206 -13.12 -2.94 5.28
C ALA A 206 -12.91 -4.35 4.72
N ILE A 207 -12.53 -5.32 5.56
CA ILE A 207 -12.45 -6.74 5.15
C ILE A 207 -13.79 -7.20 4.55
N ALA A 208 -14.90 -6.97 5.25
CA ALA A 208 -16.22 -7.36 4.78
C ALA A 208 -16.63 -6.62 3.48
N LEU A 209 -16.22 -5.36 3.33
CA LEU A 209 -16.39 -4.61 2.08
C LEU A 209 -15.66 -5.30 0.93
N TYR A 210 -14.36 -5.58 1.08
CA TYR A 210 -13.55 -6.19 0.03
C TYR A 210 -14.04 -7.61 -0.33
N GLN A 211 -14.50 -8.40 0.65
CA GLN A 211 -15.10 -9.70 0.42
C GLN A 211 -16.40 -9.62 -0.40
N ARG A 212 -17.28 -8.66 -0.09
CA ARG A 212 -18.50 -8.43 -0.90
C ARG A 212 -18.18 -8.00 -2.33
N GLN A 213 -17.03 -7.37 -2.53
CA GLN A 213 -16.53 -7.04 -3.86
C GLN A 213 -15.82 -8.21 -4.53
N GLY A 214 -15.78 -9.42 -3.95
CA GLY A 214 -15.19 -10.59 -4.60
C GLY A 214 -13.68 -10.78 -4.36
N MET A 215 -13.06 -9.94 -3.51
CA MET A 215 -11.70 -10.21 -3.05
C MET A 215 -11.71 -11.29 -1.96
N ARG A 216 -10.69 -12.14 -1.95
CA ARG A 216 -10.51 -13.19 -0.93
C ARG A 216 -9.27 -12.94 -0.10
N ILE A 217 -9.33 -13.28 1.18
CA ILE A 217 -8.14 -13.32 2.02
C ILE A 217 -7.20 -14.38 1.45
N ARG A 218 -5.96 -13.99 1.17
CA ARG A 218 -4.88 -14.89 0.77
C ARG A 218 -4.15 -15.41 2.00
N ARG A 219 -3.71 -14.49 2.86
CA ARG A 219 -2.84 -14.75 4.03
C ARG A 219 -2.86 -13.54 4.96
N ARG A 220 -2.65 -13.79 6.25
CA ARG A 220 -2.28 -12.76 7.23
C ARG A 220 -0.77 -12.49 7.18
N LEU A 221 -0.38 -11.22 7.15
CA LEU A 221 1.01 -10.76 7.27
C LEU A 221 1.17 -9.91 8.54
N HIS A 222 2.41 -9.79 8.99
CA HIS A 222 2.84 -8.90 10.05
C HIS A 222 3.37 -7.60 9.44
N VAL A 223 2.82 -6.48 9.91
CA VAL A 223 3.28 -5.14 9.59
C VAL A 223 4.05 -4.64 10.81
N THR A 224 5.37 -4.56 10.69
CA THR A 224 6.25 -4.05 11.74
C THR A 224 6.93 -2.79 11.25
N ALA A 225 6.69 -1.68 11.93
CA ALA A 225 7.38 -0.42 11.67
C ALA A 225 8.27 -0.05 12.85
N PHE A 226 9.47 0.45 12.54
CA PHE A 226 10.46 0.85 13.52
C PHE A 226 11.31 2.01 12.99
N MET A 227 11.97 2.69 13.92
CA MET A 227 12.93 3.77 13.65
C MET A 227 14.24 3.47 14.37
N LYS A 228 15.36 4.09 13.97
CA LYS A 228 16.61 3.97 14.73
C LYS A 228 16.41 4.58 16.12
N ASP A 229 16.93 3.92 17.14
CA ASP A 229 17.06 4.51 18.46
C ASP A 229 18.20 5.55 18.40
N GLY A 230 17.94 6.73 18.97
CA GLY A 230 18.80 7.91 18.82
C GLY A 230 20.13 7.82 19.56
#